data_AF-A0A1C4T7B7-F1
#
_entry.id   AF-A0A1C4T7B7-F1
#
_cell.length_a   1.000
_cell.length_b   1.000
_cell.length_c   1.000
_cell.angle_alpha   90.00
_cell.angle_beta   90.00
_cell.angle_gamma   90.00
#
_symmetry.space_group_name_H-M   'P 1'
#
loop_
_entity.id
_entity.type
_entity.pdbx_description
1 polymer ?
#
loop_
_entity_poly.entity_id
_entity_poly.type
_entity_poly.pdbx_seq_one_letter_code
_entity_poly.pdbx_strand_id
1 'polypeptide(L)'
;MIVAGTVAVAATEDAARRLLVPEAWAMAYSRTHGDFPPLAPAEEIERRTMTAKERELYERGLDGHIHGTEEQVAEQLERAIKETGADEVLVTTSTYDREALVDCLRRLAGIARRAS
;
A
#
# COMPACT_ATOMS: atom_id res chain seq x y z
N MET A 1 -18.80 7.19 10.57
CA MET A 1 -17.74 7.84 9.78
C MET A 1 -16.94 6.77 9.07
N ILE A 2 -16.64 6.98 7.79
CA ILE A 2 -15.80 6.08 6.99
C ILE A 2 -14.42 6.71 6.81
N VAL A 3 -13.36 5.94 7.00
CA VAL A 3 -11.99 6.32 6.62
C VAL A 3 -11.53 5.44 5.46
N ALA A 4 -10.88 6.04 4.46
CA ALA A 4 -10.33 5.31 3.33
C ALA A 4 -8.80 5.39 3.35
N GLY A 5 -8.14 4.28 3.09
CA GLY A 5 -6.68 4.23 3.09
C GLY A 5 -6.13 3.00 2.39
N THR A 6 -4.88 3.11 1.95
CA THR A 6 -4.18 1.99 1.36
C THR A 6 -3.66 1.06 2.44
N VAL A 7 -3.96 -0.23 2.29
CA VAL A 7 -3.47 -1.27 3.19
C VAL A 7 -2.79 -2.37 2.39
N ALA A 8 -1.58 -2.78 2.80
CA ALA A 8 -0.85 -3.87 2.19
C ALA A 8 -0.46 -4.93 3.22
N VAL A 9 -0.84 -6.18 2.99
CA VAL A 9 -0.58 -7.29 3.91
C VAL A 9 0.15 -8.39 3.18
N ALA A 10 1.24 -8.88 3.77
CA ALA A 10 2.01 -9.99 3.23
C ALA A 10 2.60 -10.84 4.35
N ALA A 11 3.35 -11.89 3.99
CA ALA A 11 4.02 -12.74 4.96
C ALA A 11 5.15 -12.03 5.73
N THR A 12 5.69 -10.94 5.19
CA THR A 12 6.72 -10.12 5.82
C THR A 12 6.45 -8.63 5.58
N GLU A 13 7.02 -7.79 6.44
CA GLU A 13 6.93 -6.34 6.30
C GLU A 13 7.53 -5.84 4.97
N ASP A 14 8.68 -6.38 4.58
CA ASP A 14 9.33 -6.04 3.30
C ASP A 14 8.46 -6.42 2.11
N ALA A 15 7.84 -7.61 2.13
CA ALA A 15 6.93 -8.04 1.06
C ALA A 15 5.69 -7.14 1.00
N ALA A 16 5.15 -6.74 2.16
CA ALA A 16 4.01 -5.82 2.21
C ALA A 16 4.39 -4.43 1.68
N ARG A 17 5.58 -3.92 2.01
CA ARG A 17 6.09 -2.66 1.47
C ARG A 17 6.29 -2.73 -0.05
N ARG A 18 6.80 -3.85 -0.58
CA ARG A 18 6.97 -4.04 -2.04
C ARG A 18 5.64 -3.95 -2.79
N LEU A 19 4.51 -4.33 -2.19
CA LEU A 19 3.19 -4.19 -2.83
C LEU A 19 2.83 -2.74 -3.16
N LEU A 20 3.35 -1.76 -2.40
CA LEU A 20 3.07 -0.33 -2.54
C LEU A 20 3.90 0.34 -3.64
N VAL A 21 5.04 -0.27 -4.01
CA VAL A 21 6.04 0.29 -4.93
C VAL A 21 5.46 0.63 -6.31
N PRO A 22 4.66 -0.24 -6.98
CA PRO A 22 4.14 0.04 -8.31
C PRO A 22 3.29 1.29 -8.40
N GLU A 23 2.36 1.48 -7.47
CA GLU A 23 1.46 2.64 -7.45
C GLU A 23 2.19 3.91 -7.02
N ALA A 24 3.08 3.83 -6.01
CA ALA A 24 3.90 4.96 -5.57
C ALA A 24 4.72 5.54 -6.73
N TRP A 25 5.31 4.67 -7.55
CA TRP A 25 6.05 5.10 -8.74
C TRP A 25 5.14 5.68 -9.82
N ALA A 26 4.02 5.02 -10.16
CA ALA A 26 3.10 5.54 -11.17
C ALA A 26 2.56 6.93 -10.81
N MET A 27 2.25 7.15 -9.53
CA MET A 27 1.85 8.45 -9.00
C MET A 27 2.96 9.49 -9.05
N ALA A 28 4.19 9.12 -8.68
CA ALA A 28 5.35 10.02 -8.78
C ALA A 28 5.61 10.43 -10.23
N TYR A 29 5.58 9.47 -11.16
CA TYR A 29 5.76 9.68 -12.59
C TYR A 29 4.67 10.58 -13.16
N SER A 30 3.40 10.35 -12.81
CA SER A 30 2.28 11.17 -13.27
C SER A 30 2.41 12.63 -12.85
N ARG A 31 2.89 12.89 -11.63
CA ARG A 31 3.11 14.25 -11.12
C ARG A 31 4.28 14.97 -11.80
N THR A 32 5.23 14.25 -12.39
CA THR A 32 6.41 14.83 -13.03
C THR A 32 6.33 14.86 -14.56
N HIS A 33 5.58 13.95 -15.17
CA HIS A 33 5.49 13.78 -16.63
C HIS A 33 4.10 14.07 -17.20
N GLY A 34 3.07 14.17 -16.36
CA GLY A 34 1.71 14.49 -16.79
C GLY A 34 0.91 13.32 -17.37
N ASP A 35 1.40 12.09 -17.27
CA ASP A 35 0.69 10.87 -17.70
C ASP A 35 0.79 9.76 -16.64
N PHE A 36 -0.25 8.95 -16.49
CA PHE A 36 -0.27 7.85 -15.54
C PHE A 36 0.16 6.55 -16.23
N PRO A 37 1.39 6.05 -15.95
CA PRO A 37 1.91 4.90 -16.66
C PRO A 37 1.24 3.61 -16.16
N PRO A 38 1.29 2.52 -16.94
CA PRO A 38 0.98 1.19 -16.42
C PRO A 38 1.82 0.88 -15.18
N LEU A 39 1.23 0.15 -14.23
CA LEU A 39 1.98 -0.36 -13.08
C LEU A 39 3.10 -1.29 -13.57
N ALA A 40 4.28 -1.14 -13.01
CA ALA A 40 5.46 -1.95 -13.33
C ALA A 40 5.84 -2.84 -12.13
N PRO A 41 6.58 -3.94 -12.34
CA PRO A 41 7.08 -4.78 -11.25
C PRO A 41 7.94 -3.97 -10.28
N ALA A 42 7.84 -4.27 -8.97
CA ALA A 42 8.61 -3.58 -7.94
C ALA A 42 10.12 -3.70 -8.19
N GLU A 43 10.59 -4.87 -8.63
CA GLU A 43 12.00 -5.14 -8.95
C GLU A 43 12.53 -4.21 -10.03
N GLU A 44 11.70 -3.89 -11.03
CA GLU A 44 12.08 -2.99 -12.11
C GLU A 44 12.20 -1.56 -11.57
N ILE A 45 11.21 -1.11 -10.81
CA ILE A 45 11.16 0.24 -10.23
C ILE A 45 12.32 0.49 -9.27
N GLU A 46 12.64 -0.47 -8.40
CA GLU A 46 13.75 -0.39 -7.45
C GLU A 46 15.11 -0.21 -8.14
N ARG A 47 15.26 -0.69 -9.38
CA ARG A 47 16.46 -0.52 -10.21
C ARG A 47 16.45 0.75 -11.05
N ARG A 48 15.34 1.51 -11.10
CA ARG A 48 15.25 2.71 -11.92
C ARG A 48 16.14 3.82 -11.36
N THR A 49 16.81 4.51 -12.27
CA THR A 49 17.42 5.80 -11.94
C THR A 49 16.33 6.85 -11.94
N MET A 50 16.12 7.49 -10.79
CA MET A 50 15.14 8.56 -10.60
C MET A 50 15.87 9.89 -10.48
N THR A 51 15.31 10.95 -11.07
CA THR A 51 15.67 12.32 -10.73
C THR A 51 15.39 12.60 -9.25
N ALA A 52 15.99 13.65 -8.70
CA ALA A 52 15.76 14.05 -7.32
C ALA A 52 14.27 14.31 -7.02
N LYS A 53 13.55 14.90 -7.98
CA LYS A 53 12.12 15.21 -7.81
C LYS A 53 11.24 13.96 -7.83
N GLU A 54 11.52 13.03 -8.74
CA GLU A 54 10.80 11.75 -8.79
C GLU A 54 11.04 10.93 -7.52
N ARG A 55 12.29 10.84 -7.07
CA ARG A 55 12.65 10.11 -5.84
C ARG A 55 11.91 10.66 -4.63
N GLU A 56 11.89 11.98 -4.47
CA GLU A 56 11.17 12.64 -3.37
C GLU A 56 9.66 12.35 -3.41
N LEU A 57 9.04 12.34 -4.59
CA LEU A 57 7.61 12.01 -4.74
C LEU A 57 7.33 10.52 -4.53
N TYR A 58 8.21 9.65 -5.01
CA TYR A 58 8.13 8.21 -4.85
C TYR A 58 8.23 7.80 -3.39
N GLU A 59 9.23 8.32 -2.66
CA GLU A 59 9.44 8.04 -1.24
C GLU A 59 8.24 8.52 -0.41
N ARG A 60 7.76 9.75 -0.63
CA ARG A 60 6.50 10.22 0.00
C ARG A 60 5.29 9.36 -0.36
N GLY A 61 5.26 8.80 -1.56
CA GLY A 61 4.19 7.92 -2.02
C GLY A 61 4.19 6.56 -1.32
N LEU A 62 5.27 6.18 -0.65
CA LEU A 62 5.36 4.97 0.17
C LEU A 62 4.98 5.22 1.64
N ASP A 63 4.98 6.48 2.08
CA ASP A 63 4.68 6.85 3.45
C ASP A 63 3.17 6.94 3.72
N GLY A 64 2.77 6.79 4.98
CA GLY A 64 1.39 7.02 5.43
C GLY A 64 0.40 5.89 5.15
N HIS A 65 0.85 4.76 4.59
CA HIS A 65 0.04 3.56 4.37
C HIS A 65 0.14 2.61 5.56
N ILE A 66 -0.91 1.82 5.79
CA ILE A 66 -0.84 0.70 6.73
C ILE A 66 -0.24 -0.48 5.97
N HIS A 67 0.88 -1.01 6.43
CA HIS A 67 1.44 -2.22 5.82
C HIS A 67 2.16 -3.11 6.83
N GLY A 68 2.28 -4.39 6.50
CA GLY A 68 3.02 -5.35 7.31
C GLY A 68 2.53 -6.78 7.21
N THR A 69 2.89 -7.57 8.22
CA THR A 69 2.29 -8.87 8.53
C THR A 69 0.83 -8.73 8.97
N GLU A 70 0.10 -9.83 9.06
CA GLU A 70 -1.30 -9.80 9.52
C GLU A 70 -1.44 -9.21 10.91
N GLU A 71 -0.52 -9.54 11.82
CA GLU A 71 -0.51 -9.04 13.20
C GLU A 71 -0.22 -7.53 13.23
N GLN A 72 0.83 -7.09 12.53
CA GLN A 72 1.18 -5.66 12.45
C GLN A 72 0.05 -4.83 11.83
N VAL A 73 -0.62 -5.35 10.81
CA VAL A 73 -1.72 -4.64 10.14
C VAL A 73 -2.96 -4.59 11.02
N ALA A 74 -3.27 -5.66 11.75
CA ALA A 74 -4.37 -5.67 12.70
C ALA A 74 -4.17 -4.59 13.80
N GLU A 75 -2.98 -4.51 14.39
CA GLU A 75 -2.65 -3.51 15.41
C GLU A 75 -2.72 -2.07 14.85
N GLN A 76 -2.19 -1.85 13.64
CA GLN A 76 -2.23 -0.54 13.00
C GLN A 76 -3.66 -0.09 12.67
N LEU A 77 -4.50 -1.01 12.16
CA LEU A 77 -5.92 -0.74 11.88
C LEU A 77 -6.68 -0.44 13.18
N GLU A 78 -6.46 -1.20 14.25
CA GLU A 78 -7.09 -0.95 15.54
C GLU A 78 -6.72 0.44 16.09
N ARG A 79 -5.44 0.82 15.98
CA ARG A 79 -4.99 2.17 16.35
C ARG A 79 -5.66 3.24 15.51
N ALA A 80 -5.66 3.09 14.18
CA ALA A 80 -6.28 4.06 13.28
C ALA A 80 -7.78 4.24 13.54
N ILE A 81 -8.50 3.14 13.81
CA ILE A 81 -9.92 3.17 14.17
C ILE A 81 -10.13 3.92 15.48
N LYS A 82 -9.32 3.65 16.52
CA LYS A 82 -9.43 4.33 17.82
C LYS A 82 -9.15 5.83 17.72
N GLU A 83 -8.13 6.22 16.96
CA GLU A 83 -7.73 7.63 16.82
C GLU A 83 -8.73 8.43 16.00
N THR A 84 -9.36 7.81 15.01
CA THR A 84 -10.32 8.47 14.13
C THR A 84 -11.77 8.37 14.64
N GLY A 85 -12.12 7.31 15.36
CA GLY A 85 -13.51 6.97 15.67
C GLY A 85 -14.28 6.45 14.45
N ALA A 86 -13.59 5.83 13.50
CA ALA A 86 -14.21 5.28 12.30
C ALA A 86 -15.11 4.09 12.61
N ASP A 87 -16.31 4.08 12.01
CA ASP A 87 -17.24 2.94 12.07
C ASP A 87 -16.92 1.93 10.96
N GLU A 88 -16.32 2.40 9.85
CA GLU A 88 -15.93 1.58 8.70
C GLU A 88 -14.57 2.03 8.15
N VAL A 89 -13.80 1.05 7.66
CA VAL A 89 -12.53 1.27 6.96
C VAL A 89 -12.66 0.77 5.52
N LEU A 90 -12.55 1.68 4.56
CA LEU A 90 -12.47 1.35 3.14
C LEU A 90 -11.01 1.14 2.74
N VAL A 91 -10.65 -0.10 2.40
CA VAL A 91 -9.29 -0.46 2.02
C VAL A 91 -9.08 -0.38 0.51
N THR A 92 -7.99 0.26 0.09
CA THR A 92 -7.50 0.23 -1.28
C THR A 92 -6.14 -0.46 -1.36
N THR A 93 -5.88 -1.18 -2.46
CA THR A 93 -4.55 -1.69 -2.79
C THR A 93 -4.46 -1.84 -4.31
N SER A 94 -3.50 -1.17 -4.93
CA SER A 94 -3.21 -1.31 -6.37
C SER A 94 -1.77 -1.73 -6.56
N THR A 95 -1.54 -2.83 -7.27
CA THR A 95 -0.18 -3.34 -7.52
C THR A 95 -0.10 -4.06 -8.86
N TYR A 96 1.12 -4.28 -9.32
CA TYR A 96 1.39 -5.01 -10.56
C TYR A 96 1.09 -6.51 -10.42
N ASP A 97 1.50 -7.12 -9.30
CA ASP A 97 1.39 -8.56 -9.08
C ASP A 97 -0.02 -8.93 -8.61
N ARG A 98 -0.79 -9.55 -9.51
CA ARG A 98 -2.17 -9.97 -9.24
C ARG A 98 -2.27 -11.11 -8.23
N GLU A 99 -1.29 -12.01 -8.18
CA GLU A 99 -1.32 -13.10 -7.20
C GLU A 99 -1.05 -12.55 -5.80
N ALA A 100 -0.08 -11.64 -5.69
CA ALA A 100 0.23 -10.96 -4.44
C ALA A 100 -0.93 -10.05 -3.97
N LEU A 101 -1.64 -9.39 -4.90
CA LEU A 101 -2.86 -8.65 -4.57
C LEU A 101 -3.95 -9.56 -3.98
N VAL A 102 -4.18 -10.72 -4.59
CA VAL A 102 -5.18 -11.67 -4.07
C VAL A 102 -4.76 -12.24 -2.72
N ASP A 103 -3.48 -12.53 -2.50
CA ASP A 103 -2.96 -12.96 -1.19
C ASP A 103 -3.18 -11.88 -0.11
N CYS A 104 -2.83 -10.62 -0.43
CA CYS A 104 -3.08 -9.47 0.44
C CYS A 104 -4.56 -9.36 0.84
N LEU A 105 -5.48 -9.44 -0.14
CA LEU A 105 -6.92 -9.38 0.11
C LEU A 105 -7.43 -10.56 0.96
N ARG A 106 -6.88 -11.77 0.78
CA ARG A 106 -7.23 -12.94 1.61
C ARG A 106 -6.80 -12.74 3.06
N ARG A 107 -5.59 -12.21 3.29
CA ARG A 107 -5.06 -11.91 4.63
C ARG A 107 -5.87 -10.82 5.31
N LEU A 108 -6.20 -9.73 4.60
CA LEU A 108 -7.09 -8.68 5.08
C LEU A 108 -8.46 -9.23 5.51
N ALA A 109 -9.06 -10.08 4.69
CA ALA A 109 -10.31 -10.73 5.04
C ALA A 109 -10.17 -11.64 6.28
N GLY A 110 -8.99 -12.25 6.48
CA GLY A 110 -8.63 -12.99 7.69
C GLY A 110 -8.63 -12.11 8.94
N ILE A 111 -7.98 -10.93 8.86
CA ILE A 111 -7.97 -9.93 9.93
C ILE A 111 -9.40 -9.48 10.27
N ALA A 112 -10.18 -9.08 9.28
CA ALA A 112 -11.54 -8.59 9.47
C ALA A 112 -12.46 -9.62 10.17
N ARG A 113 -12.35 -10.91 9.80
CA ARG A 113 -13.12 -11.99 10.44
C ARG A 113 -12.74 -12.24 11.90
N ARG A 114 -11.48 -11.99 12.28
CA ARG A 114 -11.01 -12.15 13.68
C ARG A 114 -11.43 -10.99 14.58
N ALA A 115 -11.71 -9.83 13.99
CA ALA A 115 -12.17 -8.64 14.70
C ALA A 115 -13.69 -8.59 14.91
N SER A 116 -14.44 -9.55 14.36
CA SER A 116 -15.91 -9.65 14.41
C SER A 116 -16.43 -10.44 15.60
#